data_AF-A0A0N7JW97-F1
#
_entry.id   AF-A0A0N7JW97-F1
#
_cell.length_a   1.000
_cell.length_b   1.000
_cell.length_c   1.000
_cell.angle_alpha   90.00
_cell.angle_beta   90.00
_cell.angle_gamma   90.00
#
_symmetry.space_group_name_H-M   'P 1'
#
loop_
_entity.id
_entity.type
_entity.pdbx_description
1 polymer ?
#
loop_
_entity_poly.entity_id
_entity_poly.type
_entity_poly.pdbx_seq_one_letter_code
_entity_poly.pdbx_strand_id
1 'polypeptide(L)'
;MASPAEPAWTLHVRGKGGKLRAIPLPSRCLPILRAYRLARGLPAEPAPLESVPLVHSEKRDALGHSGLYDEVKAVLQAAEAKVPAGDAATRALIHAASTHWLRHGYPYRSPAIRSNACSPAVTAAP
;
A
#
# COMPACT_ATOMS: atom_id res chain seq x y z
N MET A 1 30.57 -6.02 14.89
CA MET A 1 30.38 -6.57 13.53
C MET A 1 29.20 -5.84 12.92
N ALA A 2 29.42 -4.97 11.94
CA ALA A 2 28.33 -4.28 11.25
C ALA A 2 27.57 -5.32 10.41
N SER A 3 26.27 -5.51 10.64
CA SER A 3 25.43 -6.27 9.73
C SER A 3 25.61 -5.71 8.32
N PRO A 4 25.74 -6.55 7.27
CA PRO A 4 25.74 -6.05 5.91
C PRO A 4 24.46 -5.23 5.72
N ALA A 5 24.60 -3.97 5.33
CA ALA A 5 23.46 -3.09 5.08
C ALA A 5 22.59 -3.77 4.02
N GLU A 6 21.42 -4.28 4.44
CA GLU A 6 20.46 -4.86 3.50
C GLU A 6 20.16 -3.81 2.41
N PRO A 7 20.01 -4.21 1.14
CA PRO A 7 19.73 -3.28 0.06
C PRO A 7 18.47 -2.48 0.38
N ALA A 8 18.64 -1.19 0.68
CA ALA A 8 17.55 -0.31 1.06
C ALA A 8 16.88 0.23 -0.21
N TRP A 9 15.77 -0.39 -0.63
CA TRP A 9 14.98 0.16 -1.73
C TRP A 9 14.26 1.43 -1.27
N THR A 10 14.34 2.47 -2.09
CA THR A 10 13.65 3.74 -1.85
C THR A 10 12.62 3.97 -2.95
N LEU A 11 11.36 4.14 -2.55
CA LEU A 11 10.29 4.50 -3.46
C LEU A 11 10.27 6.02 -3.65
N HIS A 12 10.48 6.46 -4.89
CA HIS A 12 10.36 7.86 -5.27
C HIS A 12 8.93 8.14 -5.77
N VAL A 13 8.19 8.98 -5.04
CA VAL A 13 6.81 9.35 -5.36
C VAL A 13 6.75 10.81 -5.77
N ARG A 14 6.23 11.08 -6.97
CA ARG A 14 5.93 12.44 -7.42
C ARG A 14 4.51 12.81 -7.04
N GLY A 15 4.36 13.76 -6.13
CA GLY A 15 3.05 14.21 -5.65
C GLY A 15 2.45 15.38 -6.44
N LYS A 16 1.25 15.82 -6.02
CA LYS A 16 0.62 17.06 -6.53
C LYS A 16 1.58 18.24 -6.35
N GLY A 17 1.80 19.00 -7.44
CA GLY A 17 2.78 20.08 -7.49
C GLY A 17 4.19 19.66 -7.92
N GLY A 18 4.38 18.42 -8.42
CA GLY A 18 5.64 17.96 -8.99
C GLY A 18 6.74 17.66 -7.97
N LYS A 19 6.46 17.79 -6.67
CA LYS A 19 7.43 17.52 -5.60
C LYS A 19 7.70 16.03 -5.49
N LEU A 20 8.97 15.66 -5.65
CA LEU A 20 9.47 14.30 -5.40
C LEU A 20 9.60 14.05 -3.90
N ARG A 21 9.21 12.86 -3.46
CA ARG A 21 9.39 12.38 -2.09
C ARG A 21 10.03 11.00 -2.14
N ALA A 22 11.03 10.79 -1.29
CA ALA A 22 11.65 9.49 -1.08
C ALA A 22 11.01 8.82 0.13
N ILE A 23 10.53 7.58 -0.05
CA ILE A 23 9.96 6.76 1.01
C ILE A 23 10.83 5.50 1.13
N PRO A 24 11.53 5.29 2.25
CA PRO A 24 12.30 4.07 2.44
C PRO A 24 11.33 2.90 2.56
N LEU A 25 11.51 1.87 1.74
CA LEU A 25 10.71 0.66 1.84
C LEU A 25 11.24 -0.20 2.98
N PRO A 26 10.38 -0.65 3.90
CA PRO A 26 10.81 -1.57 4.95
C PRO A 26 11.27 -2.88 4.32
N SER A 27 12.34 -3.48 4.85
CA SER A 27 12.98 -4.69 4.28
C SER A 27 12.01 -5.86 4.09
N ARG A 28 10.98 -5.97 4.95
CA ARG A 28 9.89 -6.96 4.82
C ARG A 28 9.12 -6.89 3.48
N CYS A 29 9.11 -5.73 2.82
CA CYS A 29 8.42 -5.55 1.54
C CYS A 29 9.24 -6.04 0.35
N LEU A 30 10.57 -6.09 0.48
CA LEU A 30 11.48 -6.52 -0.60
C LEU A 30 11.18 -7.93 -1.12
N PRO A 31 11.02 -8.98 -0.29
CA PRO A 31 10.73 -10.32 -0.81
C PRO A 31 9.41 -10.38 -1.56
N ILE A 32 8.39 -9.63 -1.11
CA ILE A 32 7.08 -9.55 -1.76
C ILE A 32 7.21 -8.87 -3.13
N LEU A 33 7.95 -7.77 -3.21
CA LEU A 33 8.17 -7.05 -4.47
C LEU A 33 9.00 -7.88 -5.47
N ARG A 34 10.03 -8.59 -5.01
CA ARG A 34 10.82 -9.51 -5.85
C ARG A 34 9.96 -10.62 -6.43
N ALA A 35 9.17 -11.29 -5.58
CA ALA A 35 8.26 -12.34 -6.01
C ALA A 35 7.24 -11.83 -7.03
N TYR A 36 6.67 -10.64 -6.79
CA TYR A 36 5.78 -9.99 -7.73
C TYR A 36 6.47 -9.69 -9.08
N ARG A 37 7.69 -9.14 -9.07
CA ARG A 37 8.46 -8.87 -10.30
C ARG A 37 8.71 -10.15 -11.11
N LEU A 38 9.14 -11.22 -10.45
CA LEU A 38 9.34 -12.52 -11.09
C LEU A 38 8.04 -13.07 -11.69
N ALA A 39 6.91 -12.97 -10.99
CA ALA A 39 5.60 -13.38 -11.51
C ALA A 39 5.17 -12.58 -12.74
N ARG A 40 5.67 -11.35 -12.91
CA ARG A 40 5.45 -10.52 -14.11
C ARG A 40 6.47 -10.78 -15.22
N GLY A 41 7.44 -11.67 -15.02
CA GLY A 41 8.53 -11.93 -15.97
C GLY A 41 9.63 -10.87 -15.96
N LEU A 42 9.72 -10.08 -14.88
CA LEU A 42 10.76 -9.08 -14.68
C LEU A 42 11.88 -9.63 -13.77
N PRO A 43 13.12 -9.11 -13.88
CA PRO A 43 14.19 -9.44 -12.94
C PRO A 43 13.79 -9.10 -11.50
N ALA A 44 14.17 -9.93 -10.53
CA ALA A 44 13.83 -9.73 -9.12
C ALA A 44 14.30 -8.37 -8.59
N GLU A 45 15.50 -7.94 -8.98
CA GLU A 45 16.04 -6.61 -8.69
C GLU A 45 15.74 -5.64 -9.85
N PRO A 46 15.42 -4.36 -9.56
CA PRO A 46 15.30 -3.35 -10.58
C PRO A 46 16.66 -3.02 -11.20
N ALA A 47 16.68 -2.82 -12.52
CA ALA A 47 17.86 -2.28 -13.18
C ALA A 47 18.04 -0.79 -12.83
N PRO A 48 19.27 -0.27 -12.81
CA PRO A 48 19.49 1.17 -12.68
C PRO A 48 18.70 1.93 -13.76
N LEU A 49 17.95 2.96 -13.36
CA LEU A 49 17.15 3.81 -14.25
C LEU A 49 15.99 3.10 -14.99
N GLU A 50 15.57 1.92 -14.54
CA GLU A 50 14.41 1.21 -15.09
C GLU A 50 13.13 2.06 -15.01
N SER A 51 12.45 2.23 -16.14
CA SER A 51 11.18 2.99 -16.26
C SER A 51 9.97 2.06 -16.42
N VAL A 52 9.97 0.96 -15.68
CA VAL A 52 8.86 -0.01 -15.67
C VAL A 52 7.87 0.37 -14.57
N PRO A 53 6.55 0.36 -14.84
CA PRO A 53 5.55 0.60 -13.81
C PRO A 53 5.70 -0.38 -12.64
N LEU A 54 5.66 0.12 -11.41
CA LEU A 54 5.76 -0.75 -10.23
C LEU A 54 4.54 -1.68 -10.12
N VAL A 55 3.34 -1.14 -10.36
CA VAL A 55 2.09 -1.89 -10.36
C VAL A 55 1.55 -1.91 -11.78
N HIS A 56 1.34 -3.11 -12.31
CA HIS A 56 0.91 -3.30 -13.69
C HIS A 56 -0.58 -3.58 -13.75
N SER A 57 -1.24 -3.09 -14.80
CA SER A 57 -2.55 -3.59 -15.20
C SER A 57 -2.45 -4.97 -15.86
N GLU A 58 -3.59 -5.58 -16.17
CA GLU A 58 -3.65 -6.83 -16.94
C GLU A 58 -2.92 -6.70 -18.29
N LYS A 59 -2.97 -5.51 -18.91
CA LYS A 59 -2.31 -5.21 -20.18
C LYS A 59 -0.80 -4.92 -20.06
N ARG A 60 -0.23 -5.05 -18.85
CA ARG A 60 1.18 -4.72 -18.53
C ARG A 60 1.54 -3.23 -18.66
N ASP A 61 0.56 -2.35 -18.71
CA ASP A 61 0.74 -0.90 -18.55
C ASP A 61 0.74 -0.50 -17.08
N ALA A 62 1.01 0.76 -16.76
CA ALA A 62 0.84 1.29 -15.42
C ALA A 62 -0.62 1.16 -14.94
N LEU A 63 -0.81 0.64 -13.72
CA LEU A 63 -2.13 0.58 -13.13
C LEU A 63 -2.64 2.00 -12.82
N GLY A 64 -3.81 2.34 -13.37
CA GLY A 64 -4.46 3.62 -13.13
C GLY A 64 -4.96 3.76 -11.70
N HIS A 65 -5.36 4.98 -11.32
CA HIS A 65 -5.85 5.27 -9.97
C HIS A 65 -7.04 4.40 -9.55
N SER A 66 -8.06 4.29 -10.42
CA SER A 66 -9.25 3.49 -10.15
C SER A 66 -8.92 2.00 -10.04
N GLY A 67 -8.10 1.47 -10.94
CA GLY A 67 -7.69 0.06 -10.88
C GLY A 67 -6.90 -0.27 -9.60
N LEU A 68 -6.03 0.63 -9.14
CA LEU A 68 -5.34 0.46 -7.85
C LEU A 68 -6.32 0.50 -6.68
N TYR A 69 -7.31 1.39 -6.74
CA TYR A 69 -8.36 1.46 -5.72
C TYR A 69 -9.17 0.17 -5.64
N ASP A 70 -9.58 -0.36 -6.79
CA ASP A 70 -10.37 -1.59 -6.91
C ASP A 70 -9.59 -2.80 -6.40
N GLU A 71 -8.31 -2.92 -6.75
CA GLU A 71 -7.43 -3.98 -6.24
C GLU A 71 -7.26 -3.92 -4.72
N VAL A 72 -7.03 -2.73 -4.16
CA VAL A 72 -6.94 -2.57 -2.71
C VAL A 72 -8.27 -2.94 -2.05
N LYS A 73 -9.41 -2.57 -2.65
CA LYS A 73 -10.72 -2.90 -2.09
C LYS A 73 -11.00 -4.41 -2.16
N ALA A 74 -10.62 -5.07 -3.24
CA ALA A 74 -10.72 -6.52 -3.39
C ALA A 74 -9.90 -7.25 -2.33
N VAL A 75 -8.67 -6.79 -2.04
CA VAL A 75 -7.83 -7.35 -0.96
C VAL A 75 -8.50 -7.18 0.41
N LEU A 76 -9.09 -6.02 0.68
CA LEU A 76 -9.82 -5.78 1.94
C LEU A 76 -11.05 -6.68 2.06
N GLN A 77 -11.82 -6.87 1.00
CA GLN A 77 -12.98 -7.78 0.98
C GLN A 77 -12.56 -9.24 1.17
N ALA A 78 -11.45 -9.67 0.55
CA ALA A 78 -10.90 -11.00 0.74
C ALA A 78 -10.40 -11.22 2.18
N ALA A 79 -9.92 -10.17 2.85
CA ALA A 79 -9.57 -10.21 4.27
C ALA A 79 -10.82 -10.28 5.16
N GLU A 80 -11.88 -9.53 4.81
CA GLU A 80 -13.18 -9.55 5.49
C GLU A 80 -13.77 -10.97 5.52
N ALA A 81 -13.71 -11.68 4.39
CA ALA A 81 -14.19 -13.05 4.26
C ALA A 81 -13.46 -14.07 5.17
N LYS A 82 -12.26 -13.74 5.65
CA LYS A 82 -11.48 -14.58 6.58
C LYS A 82 -11.77 -14.26 8.05
N VAL A 83 -12.55 -13.22 8.35
CA VAL A 83 -12.88 -12.84 9.73
C VAL A 83 -13.88 -13.84 10.31
N PRO A 84 -13.61 -14.43 11.50
CA PRO A 84 -14.53 -15.35 12.17
C PRO A 84 -15.92 -14.72 12.39
N ALA A 85 -16.98 -15.53 12.31
CA ALA A 85 -18.36 -15.05 12.47
C ALA A 85 -18.63 -14.35 13.81
N GLY A 86 -17.86 -14.67 14.86
CA GLY A 86 -17.98 -14.05 16.18
C GLY A 86 -17.35 -12.66 16.32
N ASP A 87 -16.61 -12.17 15.33
CA ASP A 87 -15.92 -10.88 15.40
C ASP A 87 -16.55 -9.84 14.44
N ALA A 88 -17.75 -9.40 14.80
CA ALA A 88 -18.50 -8.40 14.03
C ALA A 88 -17.79 -7.03 14.00
N ALA A 89 -17.04 -6.68 15.05
CA ALA A 89 -16.31 -5.42 15.13
C ALA A 89 -15.18 -5.34 14.09
N THR A 90 -14.34 -6.39 14.00
CA THR A 90 -13.27 -6.44 13.00
C THR A 90 -13.84 -6.48 11.58
N ARG A 91 -14.94 -7.20 11.36
CA ARG A 91 -15.62 -7.24 10.06
C ARG A 91 -16.10 -5.85 9.63
N ALA A 92 -16.80 -5.13 10.50
CA ALA A 92 -17.29 -3.78 10.21
C ALA A 92 -16.14 -2.80 9.94
N LEU A 93 -15.02 -2.93 10.66
CA LEU A 93 -13.82 -2.10 10.46
C LEU A 93 -13.20 -2.32 9.08
N ILE A 94 -13.02 -3.58 8.66
CA ILE A 94 -12.46 -3.91 7.34
C ILE A 94 -13.43 -3.48 6.23
N HIS A 95 -14.73 -3.65 6.45
CA HIS A 95 -15.75 -3.24 5.50
C HIS A 95 -15.70 -1.73 5.20
N ALA A 96 -15.56 -0.91 6.24
CA ALA A 96 -15.43 0.54 6.15
C ALA A 96 -14.05 1.01 5.65
N ALA A 97 -13.03 0.14 5.63
CA ALA A 97 -11.70 0.50 5.20
C ALA A 97 -11.65 0.84 3.69
N SER A 98 -10.89 1.88 3.38
CA SER A 98 -10.59 2.38 2.04
C SER A 98 -9.10 2.66 1.88
N THR A 99 -8.65 3.00 0.67
CA THR A 99 -7.27 3.46 0.42
C THR A 99 -6.91 4.69 1.25
N HIS A 100 -7.89 5.58 1.51
CA HIS A 100 -7.72 6.73 2.39
C HIS A 100 -7.55 6.29 3.85
N TRP A 101 -8.35 5.32 4.31
CA TRP A 101 -8.15 4.72 5.63
C TRP A 101 -6.75 4.11 5.77
N LEU A 102 -6.24 3.39 4.77
CA LEU A 102 -4.87 2.85 4.83
C LEU A 102 -3.81 3.94 4.95
N ARG A 103 -4.01 5.09 4.31
CA ARG A 103 -3.07 6.20 4.39
C ARG A 103 -3.04 6.87 5.78
N HIS A 104 -4.16 6.88 6.50
CA HIS A 104 -4.30 7.52 7.81
C HIS A 104 -4.21 6.56 8.99
N GLY A 105 -4.61 5.30 8.76
CA GLY A 105 -4.72 4.21 9.72
C GLY A 105 -3.60 3.19 9.60
N TYR A 106 -2.61 3.40 8.74
CA TYR A 106 -1.33 2.70 8.82
C TYR A 106 -0.35 3.51 9.69
N PRO A 107 -0.37 3.38 11.02
CA PRO A 107 0.80 3.74 11.78
C PRO A 107 1.91 2.78 11.35
N TYR A 108 3.05 3.32 10.91
CA TYR A 108 4.28 2.56 11.09
C TYR A 108 4.30 2.16 12.58
N ARG A 109 4.52 0.87 12.86
CA ARG A 109 4.49 0.30 14.21
C ARG A 109 5.49 1.01 15.13
N SER A 110 5.06 2.14 15.69
CA SER A 110 5.42 2.69 16.99
C SER A 110 4.35 2.20 17.99
N PRO A 111 4.69 1.82 19.23
CA PRO A 111 3.82 1.05 20.13
C PRO A 111 2.67 1.84 20.77
N ALA A 112 2.16 2.89 20.12
CA ALA A 112 1.07 3.70 20.64
C ALA A 112 -0.06 3.80 19.61
N ILE A 113 -0.92 2.78 19.57
CA ILE A 113 -2.27 2.94 19.01
C ILE A 113 -3.10 3.66 20.08
N ARG A 114 -3.43 4.92 19.83
CA ARG A 114 -4.66 5.52 20.37
C ARG A 114 -5.54 5.95 19.20
N SER A 115 -6.68 5.29 19.14
CA SER A 115 -7.95 5.65 18.53
C SER A 115 -8.01 7.04 17.87
N ASN A 116 -8.39 7.08 16.60
CA ASN A 116 -9.41 8.02 16.18
C ASN A 116 -10.19 7.41 15.01
N ALA A 117 -11.35 6.86 15.34
CA ALA A 117 -12.35 6.49 14.36
C ALA A 117 -12.77 7.73 13.55
N CYS A 118 -12.95 7.50 12.25
CA CYS A 118 -13.86 8.20 11.34
C CYS A 118 -14.55 9.48 11.87
N SER A 119 -14.21 10.63 11.29
CA SER A 119 -15.15 11.77 11.18
C SER A 119 -15.24 12.19 9.72
N PRO A 120 -16.38 11.96 9.04
CA PRO A 120 -16.71 12.66 7.81
C PRO A 120 -17.47 13.94 8.18
N ALA A 121 -16.76 15.07 8.32
CA ALA A 121 -17.40 16.37 8.34
C ALA A 121 -17.33 16.97 6.93
N VAL A 122 -18.35 16.68 6.13
CA VAL A 122 -18.72 17.54 5.00
C VAL A 122 -19.46 18.72 5.61
N THR A 123 -18.84 19.90 5.61
CA THR A 123 -19.55 21.16 5.80
C THR A 123 -19.50 21.89 4.46
N ALA A 124 -20.63 21.90 3.77
CA ALA A 124 -20.93 22.91 2.77
C ALA A 124 -21.79 23.97 3.48
N ALA A 125 -21.25 25.18 3.61
CA ALA A 125 -21.97 26.41 3.95
C ALA A 125 -22.51 27.03 2.63
N PRO A 126 -23.38 28.05 2.63
CA PRO A 126 -23.42 29.20 3.55
C PRO A 126 -24.35 29.06 4.76
#